data_AF-A0A928UEK9-F1
#
_entry.id   AF-A0A928UEK9-F1
#
_cell.length_a   1.000
_cell.length_b   1.000
_cell.length_c   1.000
_cell.angle_alpha   90.00
_cell.angle_beta   90.00
_cell.angle_gamma   90.00
#
_symmetry.space_group_name_H-M   'P 1'
#
loop_
_entity.id
_entity.type
_entity.pdbx_description
1 polymer ?
#
loop_
_entity_poly.entity_id
_entity_poly.type
_entity_poly.pdbx_seq_one_letter_code
_entity_poly.pdbx_strand_id
1 'polypeptide(L)'
;MKLTCAQMDVLISFYIDGDLSSALKKQVEEHIKNCPTCKAKFEIIHSMLKDLKENLELEELTPSQTNKTTSQQYRIFKNNLSAYIDNELSNEESLKIKKFTINNKKARKELEDSYNIRRLMNESFSKTKNDAKKDFSKNVLRQLELEEEATLGFHPVIKLIIAFTLTVLILTTFVLISLNV
;
A
#
# COMPACT_ATOMS: atom_id res chain seq x y z
N MET A 1 -45.94 6.84 23.11
CA MET A 1 -45.86 8.09 22.32
C MET A 1 -45.79 7.67 20.86
N LYS A 2 -46.65 8.17 19.97
CA LYS A 2 -46.63 7.73 18.57
C LYS A 2 -45.46 8.38 17.84
N LEU A 3 -44.57 7.55 17.30
CA LEU A 3 -43.41 7.98 16.53
C LEU A 3 -43.87 8.63 15.22
N THR A 4 -43.29 9.77 14.85
CA THR A 4 -43.63 10.48 13.61
C THR A 4 -42.73 10.04 12.46
N CYS A 5 -43.19 10.19 11.21
CA CYS A 5 -42.41 9.82 10.03
C CYS A 5 -41.07 10.58 9.94
N ALA A 6 -41.02 11.83 10.41
CA ALA A 6 -39.78 12.62 10.45
C ALA A 6 -38.76 12.08 11.46
N GLN A 7 -39.23 11.61 12.62
CA GLN A 7 -38.38 10.94 13.60
C GLN A 7 -37.91 9.58 13.08
N MET A 8 -38.76 8.88 12.31
CA MET A 8 -38.42 7.61 11.69
C MET A 8 -37.26 7.74 10.69
N ASP A 9 -37.22 8.80 9.88
CA ASP A 9 -36.15 9.02 8.90
C ASP A 9 -34.76 9.15 9.56
N VAL A 10 -34.69 9.66 10.79
CA VAL A 10 -33.44 9.72 11.56
C VAL A 10 -33.13 8.39 12.23
N LEU A 11 -34.15 7.72 12.77
CA LEU A 11 -33.98 6.49 13.55
C LEU A 11 -33.75 5.24 12.70
N ILE A 12 -34.01 5.29 11.40
CA ILE A 12 -33.92 4.14 10.50
C ILE A 12 -32.48 3.64 10.34
N SER A 13 -31.49 4.53 10.31
CA SER A 13 -30.06 4.17 10.28
C SER A 13 -29.65 3.45 11.56
N PHE A 14 -29.95 4.05 12.72
CA PHE A 14 -29.68 3.43 14.03
C PHE A 14 -30.40 2.10 14.23
N TYR A 15 -31.59 1.94 13.64
CA TYR A 15 -32.31 0.66 13.67
C TYR A 15 -31.61 -0.43 12.85
N ILE A 16 -31.09 -0.08 11.67
CA ILE A 16 -30.35 -0.99 10.80
C ILE A 16 -29.02 -1.39 11.44
N ASP A 17 -28.32 -0.44 12.07
CA ASP A 17 -27.03 -0.67 12.74
C ASP A 17 -27.18 -1.42 14.08
N GLY A 18 -28.40 -1.49 14.62
CA GLY A 18 -28.70 -2.20 15.87
C GLY A 18 -28.44 -1.38 17.15
N ASP A 19 -28.17 -0.08 17.01
CA ASP A 19 -27.76 0.83 18.09
C ASP A 19 -28.94 1.45 18.86
N LEU A 20 -30.17 1.00 18.61
CA LEU A 20 -31.35 1.47 19.32
C LEU A 20 -31.57 0.77 20.66
N SER A 21 -31.97 1.56 21.66
CA SER A 21 -32.46 0.99 22.93
C SER A 21 -33.70 0.11 22.71
N SER A 22 -33.88 -0.90 23.55
CA SER A 22 -34.98 -1.88 23.43
C SER A 22 -36.38 -1.24 23.41
N ALA A 23 -36.54 -0.08 24.07
CA ALA A 23 -37.77 0.69 24.07
C ALA A 23 -38.00 1.43 22.74
N LEU A 24 -36.97 2.04 22.15
CA LEU A 24 -37.08 2.73 20.85
C LEU A 24 -37.27 1.73 19.71
N LYS A 25 -36.60 0.58 19.78
CA LYS A 25 -36.73 -0.49 18.78
C LYS A 25 -38.19 -0.94 18.62
N LYS A 26 -38.89 -1.17 19.73
CA LYS A 26 -40.33 -1.54 19.72
C LYS A 26 -41.20 -0.46 19.08
N GLN A 27 -40.91 0.82 19.34
CA GLN A 27 -41.66 1.94 18.76
C GLN A 27 -41.41 2.07 17.24
N VAL A 28 -40.18 1.83 16.80
CA VAL A 28 -39.81 1.80 15.37
C VAL A 28 -40.50 0.62 14.66
N GLU A 29 -40.48 -0.58 15.24
CA GLU A 29 -41.16 -1.76 14.70
C GLU A 29 -42.68 -1.55 14.60
N GLU A 30 -43.29 -0.95 15.62
CA GLU A 30 -44.71 -0.60 15.61
C GLU A 30 -45.04 0.45 14.53
N HIS A 31 -44.17 1.45 14.35
CA HIS A 31 -44.33 2.46 13.32
C HIS A 31 -44.19 1.89 11.91
N ILE A 32 -43.20 1.01 11.65
CA ILE A 32 -43.03 0.32 10.36
C ILE A 32 -44.26 -0.55 10.03
N LYS A 33 -44.86 -1.22 11.03
CA LYS A 33 -46.08 -2.02 10.82
C LYS A 33 -47.28 -1.17 10.40
N ASN A 34 -47.40 0.02 10.98
CA ASN A 34 -48.57 0.89 10.81
C ASN A 34 -48.42 1.93 9.68
N CYS A 35 -47.21 2.24 9.23
CA CYS A 35 -46.93 3.25 8.22
C CYS A 35 -46.35 2.63 6.93
N PRO A 36 -47.12 2.55 5.83
CA PRO A 36 -46.67 1.92 4.58
C PRO A 36 -45.51 2.69 3.93
N THR A 37 -45.46 4.02 4.07
CA THR A 37 -44.40 4.86 3.50
C THR A 37 -43.05 4.58 4.16
N CYS A 38 -43.02 4.49 5.50
CA CYS A 38 -41.79 4.18 6.23
C CYS A 38 -41.35 2.73 6.03
N LYS A 39 -42.30 1.80 5.89
CA LYS A 39 -42.00 0.42 5.52
C LYS A 39 -41.32 0.33 4.16
N ALA A 40 -41.84 1.02 3.14
CA ALA A 40 -41.22 1.03 1.81
C ALA A 40 -39.79 1.59 1.85
N LYS A 41 -39.56 2.69 2.58
CA LYS A 41 -38.21 3.24 2.78
C LYS A 41 -37.26 2.23 3.44
N PHE A 42 -37.72 1.55 4.49
CA PHE A 42 -36.93 0.52 5.16
C PHE A 42 -36.57 -0.64 4.23
N GLU A 43 -37.54 -1.19 3.50
CA GLU A 43 -37.30 -2.30 2.58
C GLU A 43 -36.29 -1.94 1.48
N ILE A 44 -36.36 -0.73 0.93
CA ILE A 44 -35.41 -0.25 -0.09
C ILE A 44 -33.99 -0.20 0.50
N ILE A 45 -33.81 0.45 1.65
CA ILE A 45 -32.48 0.60 2.26
C ILE A 45 -31.94 -0.78 2.67
N HIS A 46 -32.80 -1.63 3.24
CA HIS A 46 -32.44 -2.98 3.63
C HIS A 46 -32.09 -3.87 2.43
N SER A 47 -32.81 -3.76 1.30
CA SER A 47 -32.47 -4.51 0.08
C SER A 47 -31.14 -4.03 -0.49
N MET A 48 -30.89 -2.72 -0.56
CA MET A 48 -29.62 -2.18 -1.06
C MET A 48 -28.42 -2.66 -0.21
N LEU A 49 -28.56 -2.63 1.12
CA LEU A 49 -27.52 -3.14 2.02
C LEU A 49 -27.33 -4.65 1.89
N LYS A 50 -28.43 -5.38 1.73
CA LYS A 50 -28.39 -6.83 1.49
C LYS A 50 -27.71 -7.16 0.16
N ASP A 51 -28.04 -6.47 -0.92
CA ASP A 51 -27.44 -6.66 -2.24
C ASP A 51 -25.96 -6.30 -2.23
N LEU A 52 -25.56 -5.23 -1.54
CA LEU A 52 -24.14 -4.89 -1.35
C LEU A 52 -23.40 -5.98 -0.59
N LYS A 53 -23.99 -6.47 0.49
CA LYS A 53 -23.43 -7.55 1.30
C LYS A 53 -23.32 -8.84 0.51
N GLU A 54 -24.35 -9.20 -0.26
CA GLU A 54 -24.33 -10.37 -1.13
C GLU A 54 -23.29 -10.21 -2.23
N ASN A 55 -23.13 -9.03 -2.84
CA ASN A 55 -22.06 -8.79 -3.82
C ASN A 55 -20.65 -8.86 -3.21
N LEU A 56 -20.48 -8.46 -1.95
CA LEU A 56 -19.24 -8.69 -1.19
C LEU A 56 -19.03 -10.18 -0.86
N GLU A 57 -20.11 -10.91 -0.57
CA GLU A 57 -20.11 -12.36 -0.30
C GLU A 57 -20.06 -13.22 -1.58
N LEU A 58 -20.32 -12.68 -2.77
CA LEU A 58 -20.27 -13.39 -4.05
C LEU A 58 -18.82 -13.62 -4.54
N GLU A 59 -17.82 -12.92 -3.99
CA GLU A 59 -16.41 -13.36 -4.05
C GLU A 59 -16.13 -14.56 -3.10
N GLU A 60 -17.08 -14.96 -2.26
CA GLU A 60 -16.96 -15.99 -1.23
C GLU A 60 -17.82 -17.24 -1.47
N LEU A 61 -18.15 -17.59 -2.72
CA LEU A 61 -18.85 -18.85 -3.01
C LEU A 61 -17.94 -20.08 -2.91
N THR A 62 -17.85 -20.67 -1.70
CA THR A 62 -18.20 -22.09 -1.49
C THR A 62 -18.75 -22.33 -0.07
N PRO A 63 -19.76 -23.20 0.09
CA PRO A 63 -20.52 -23.31 1.32
C PRO A 63 -19.83 -24.24 2.32
N SER A 64 -19.62 -23.76 3.54
CA SER A 64 -19.61 -24.59 4.74
C SER A 64 -19.94 -23.73 5.95
N GLN A 65 -21.10 -24.00 6.57
CA GLN A 65 -21.66 -23.34 7.75
C GLN A 65 -20.87 -23.61 9.04
N THR A 66 -19.55 -23.67 8.98
CA THR A 66 -18.69 -23.85 10.15
C THR A 66 -17.76 -22.66 10.29
N ASN A 67 -18.11 -21.80 11.25
CA ASN A 67 -17.23 -20.89 11.98
C ASN A 67 -17.03 -19.51 11.36
N LYS A 68 -17.74 -18.50 11.91
CA LYS A 68 -17.46 -17.07 11.77
C LYS A 68 -15.95 -16.76 11.94
N THR A 69 -15.27 -17.48 12.83
CA THR A 69 -13.82 -17.42 13.07
C THR A 69 -12.99 -17.76 11.82
N THR A 70 -13.40 -18.75 11.02
CA THR A 70 -12.69 -19.14 9.79
C THR A 70 -12.83 -18.07 8.71
N SER A 71 -13.99 -17.42 8.60
CA SER A 71 -14.17 -16.26 7.69
C SER A 71 -13.27 -15.09 8.08
N GLN A 72 -13.14 -14.81 9.39
CA GLN A 72 -12.29 -13.72 9.88
C GLN A 72 -10.80 -14.01 9.63
N GLN A 73 -10.34 -15.25 9.87
CA GLN A 73 -8.96 -15.63 9.57
C GLN A 73 -8.65 -15.57 8.08
N TYR A 74 -9.60 -15.99 7.23
CA TYR A 74 -9.44 -15.88 5.78
C TYR A 74 -9.38 -14.42 5.32
N ARG A 75 -10.18 -13.52 5.90
CA ARG A 75 -10.10 -12.08 5.63
C ARG A 75 -8.76 -11.48 6.04
N ILE A 76 -8.25 -11.85 7.22
CA ILE A 76 -6.92 -11.43 7.69
C ILE A 76 -5.83 -11.95 6.75
N PHE A 77 -5.97 -13.19 6.27
CA PHE A 77 -5.07 -13.76 5.27
C PHE A 77 -5.09 -12.95 3.96
N LYS A 78 -6.28 -12.73 3.38
CA LYS A 78 -6.45 -12.02 2.10
C LYS A 78 -5.89 -10.59 2.17
N ASN A 79 -6.15 -9.88 3.27
CA ASN A 79 -5.68 -8.50 3.46
C ASN A 79 -4.16 -8.38 3.60
N ASN A 80 -3.50 -9.40 4.15
CA ASN A 80 -2.05 -9.39 4.39
C ASN A 80 -1.26 -10.14 3.31
N LEU A 81 -1.94 -10.70 2.31
CA LEU A 81 -1.31 -11.58 1.32
C LEU A 81 -0.25 -10.86 0.47
N SER A 82 -0.52 -9.63 0.04
CA SER A 82 0.43 -8.82 -0.73
C SER A 82 1.67 -8.47 0.10
N ALA A 83 1.46 -7.91 1.30
CA ALA A 83 2.54 -7.57 2.22
C ALA A 83 3.39 -8.79 2.62
N TYR A 84 2.77 -9.97 2.72
CA TYR A 84 3.50 -11.22 2.96
C TYR A 84 4.44 -11.58 1.79
N ILE A 85 3.98 -11.43 0.54
CA ILE A 85 4.76 -11.75 -0.66
C ILE A 85 5.95 -10.79 -0.80
N ASP A 86 5.76 -9.53 -0.42
CA ASP A 86 6.79 -8.48 -0.49
C ASP A 86 7.70 -8.45 0.75
N ASN A 87 7.49 -9.36 1.71
CA ASN A 87 8.22 -9.47 2.97
C ASN A 87 8.15 -8.21 3.86
N GLU A 88 7.04 -7.48 3.80
CA GLU A 88 6.80 -6.27 4.59
C GLU A 88 6.18 -6.58 5.97
N LEU A 89 5.68 -7.80 6.15
CA LEU A 89 5.06 -8.23 7.41
C LEU A 89 6.09 -8.53 8.48
N SER A 90 5.68 -8.34 9.74
CA SER A 90 6.46 -8.82 10.88
C SER A 90 6.59 -10.35 10.86
N ASN A 91 7.58 -10.88 11.59
CA ASN A 91 7.79 -12.32 11.73
C ASN A 91 6.54 -13.03 12.30
N GLU A 92 5.84 -12.41 13.25
CA GLU A 92 4.64 -12.98 13.85
C GLU A 92 3.47 -13.08 12.87
N GLU A 93 3.24 -12.04 12.07
CA GLU A 93 2.18 -12.00 11.05
C GLU A 93 2.48 -12.99 9.92
N SER A 94 3.73 -13.04 9.48
CA SER A 94 4.20 -14.01 8.49
C SER A 94 3.97 -15.46 8.92
N LEU A 95 4.16 -15.77 10.21
CA LEU A 95 3.87 -17.09 10.75
C LEU A 95 2.37 -17.42 10.75
N LYS A 96 1.50 -16.43 10.99
CA LYS A 96 0.04 -16.63 10.93
C LYS A 96 -0.41 -17.01 9.52
N ILE A 97 0.11 -16.32 8.51
CA ILE A 97 -0.16 -16.61 7.09
C ILE A 97 0.30 -18.03 6.73
N LYS A 98 1.54 -18.39 7.10
CA LYS A 98 2.08 -19.74 6.87
C LYS A 98 1.23 -20.84 7.53
N LYS A 99 0.85 -20.66 8.79
CA LYS A 99 0.00 -21.63 9.50
C LYS A 99 -1.36 -21.78 8.82
N PHE A 100 -1.95 -20.68 8.37
CA PHE A 100 -3.25 -20.71 7.71
C PHE A 100 -3.21 -21.43 6.36
N THR A 101 -2.19 -21.19 5.53
CA THR A 101 -2.04 -21.81 4.21
C THR A 101 -1.68 -23.30 4.26
N ILE A 102 -1.03 -23.76 5.33
CA ILE A 102 -0.79 -25.20 5.54
C ILE A 102 -2.11 -25.94 5.74
N ASN A 103 -3.05 -25.36 6.48
CA ASN A 103 -4.30 -26.03 6.82
C ASN A 103 -5.43 -25.78 5.81
N ASN A 104 -5.32 -24.72 4.99
CA ASN A 104 -6.36 -24.30 4.06
C ASN A 104 -5.92 -24.41 2.59
N LYS A 105 -6.52 -25.36 1.85
CA LYS A 105 -6.23 -25.59 0.42
C LYS A 105 -6.56 -24.38 -0.47
N LYS A 106 -7.63 -23.64 -0.16
CA LYS A 106 -8.03 -22.43 -0.91
C LYS A 106 -6.97 -21.34 -0.75
N ALA A 107 -6.60 -21.06 0.49
CA ALA A 107 -5.57 -20.06 0.81
C ALA A 107 -4.20 -20.40 0.18
N ARG A 108 -3.84 -21.69 0.13
CA ARG A 108 -2.63 -22.15 -0.56
C ARG A 108 -2.66 -21.82 -2.05
N LYS A 109 -3.78 -22.09 -2.72
CA LYS A 109 -3.95 -21.79 -4.15
C LYS A 109 -3.84 -20.29 -4.40
N GLU A 110 -4.49 -19.45 -3.58
CA GLU A 110 -4.40 -17.99 -3.71
C GLU A 110 -2.99 -17.45 -3.51
N LEU A 111 -2.23 -18.03 -2.57
CA LEU A 111 -0.83 -17.67 -2.38
C LEU A 111 0.01 -18.02 -3.61
N GLU A 112 -0.19 -19.20 -4.20
CA GLU A 112 0.49 -19.64 -5.42
C GLU A 112 0.13 -18.76 -6.62
N ASP A 113 -1.16 -18.45 -6.81
CA ASP A 113 -1.64 -17.56 -7.86
C ASP A 113 -1.02 -16.16 -7.73
N SER A 114 -0.89 -15.65 -6.51
CA SER A 114 -0.27 -14.34 -6.26
C SER A 114 1.24 -14.34 -6.57
N TYR A 115 1.97 -15.41 -6.23
CA TYR A 115 3.37 -15.57 -6.64
C TYR A 115 3.51 -15.68 -8.17
N ASN A 116 2.57 -16.36 -8.83
CA ASN A 116 2.53 -16.45 -10.29
C ASN A 116 2.34 -15.07 -10.93
N ILE A 117 1.45 -14.24 -10.41
CA ILE A 117 1.26 -12.86 -10.88
C ILE A 117 2.57 -12.07 -10.74
N ARG A 118 3.23 -12.12 -9.58
CA ARG A 118 4.52 -11.45 -9.35
C ARG A 118 5.57 -11.91 -10.35
N ARG A 119 5.66 -13.21 -10.61
CA ARG A 119 6.59 -13.78 -11.58
C ARG A 119 6.31 -13.26 -12.99
N LEU A 120 5.06 -13.34 -13.44
CA LEU A 120 4.64 -12.86 -14.76
C LEU A 120 4.92 -11.36 -14.95
N MET A 121 4.70 -10.57 -13.90
CA MET A 121 4.99 -9.13 -13.92
C MET A 121 6.49 -8.87 -14.07
N ASN A 122 7.32 -9.59 -13.33
CA ASN A 122 8.78 -9.47 -13.42
C ASN A 122 9.33 -9.97 -14.76
N GLU A 123 8.77 -11.05 -15.31
CA GLU A 123 9.11 -11.56 -16.65
C GLU A 123 8.76 -10.55 -17.74
N SER A 124 7.56 -9.96 -17.66
CA SER A 124 7.10 -8.94 -18.60
C SER A 124 7.98 -7.69 -18.56
N PHE A 125 8.34 -7.26 -17.35
CA PHE A 125 9.28 -6.15 -17.15
C PHE A 125 10.67 -6.47 -17.71
N SER A 126 11.22 -7.64 -17.38
CA SER A 126 12.55 -8.07 -17.82
C SER A 126 12.63 -8.21 -19.35
N LYS A 127 11.57 -8.75 -19.97
CA LYS A 127 11.44 -8.81 -21.42
C LYS A 127 11.46 -7.41 -22.05
N THR A 128 10.64 -6.50 -21.54
CA THR A 128 10.57 -5.12 -22.02
C THR A 128 11.91 -4.40 -21.84
N LYS A 129 12.57 -4.60 -20.70
CA LYS A 129 13.91 -4.06 -20.43
C LYS A 129 14.95 -4.58 -21.43
N ASN A 130 14.91 -5.86 -21.77
CA ASN A 130 15.84 -6.45 -22.74
C ASN A 130 15.55 -5.97 -24.18
N ASP A 131 14.27 -5.79 -24.52
CA ASP A 131 13.84 -5.26 -25.82
C ASP A 131 14.14 -3.75 -25.97
N ALA A 132 14.30 -3.03 -24.85
CA ALA A 132 14.69 -1.63 -24.84
C ALA A 132 16.14 -1.48 -25.35
N LYS A 133 16.27 -1.11 -26.63
CA LYS A 133 17.56 -0.92 -27.33
C LYS A 133 18.50 0.13 -26.70
N LYS A 134 18.03 0.92 -25.73
CA LYS A 134 18.81 2.01 -25.10
C LYS A 134 18.89 1.78 -23.60
N ASP A 135 20.11 1.54 -23.13
CA ASP A 135 20.44 1.54 -21.71
C ASP A 135 20.82 2.97 -21.28
N PHE A 136 19.96 3.59 -20.46
CA PHE A 136 20.22 4.92 -19.91
C PHE A 136 21.06 4.87 -18.63
N SER A 137 21.25 3.70 -18.03
CA SER A 137 21.95 3.53 -16.75
C SER A 137 23.38 4.05 -16.85
N LYS A 138 24.08 3.78 -17.96
CA LYS A 138 25.43 4.30 -18.21
C LYS A 138 25.47 5.82 -18.32
N ASN A 139 24.48 6.44 -18.94
CA ASN A 139 24.42 7.89 -19.06
C ASN A 139 24.14 8.56 -17.71
N VAL A 140 23.28 7.96 -16.89
CA VAL A 140 22.98 8.45 -15.53
C VAL A 140 24.17 8.27 -14.61
N LEU A 141 24.83 7.09 -14.62
CA LEU A 141 26.05 6.84 -13.85
C LEU A 141 27.17 7.82 -14.24
N ARG A 142 27.34 8.07 -15.54
CA ARG A 142 28.31 9.06 -16.01
C ARG A 142 27.98 10.48 -15.53
N GLN A 143 26.69 10.85 -15.45
CA GLN A 143 26.31 12.15 -14.91
C GLN A 143 26.63 12.26 -13.42
N LEU A 144 26.44 11.18 -12.65
CA LEU A 144 26.78 11.12 -11.23
C LEU A 144 28.30 11.15 -11.00
N GLU A 145 29.08 10.37 -11.76
CA GLU A 145 30.56 10.40 -11.72
C GLU A 145 31.10 11.78 -12.13
N LEU A 146 30.52 12.43 -13.14
CA LEU A 146 30.91 13.79 -13.52
C LEU A 146 30.56 14.82 -12.45
N GLU A 147 29.45 14.64 -11.71
CA GLU A 147 29.13 15.47 -10.55
C GLU A 147 30.13 15.22 -9.41
N GLU A 148 30.47 13.96 -9.15
CA GLU A 148 31.46 13.58 -8.14
C GLU A 148 32.84 14.13 -8.50
N GLU A 149 33.33 13.95 -9.74
CA GLU A 149 34.59 14.53 -10.25
C GLU A 149 34.57 16.06 -10.28
N ALA A 150 33.44 16.69 -10.59
CA ALA A 150 33.30 18.15 -10.51
C ALA A 150 33.42 18.65 -9.06
N THR A 151 32.91 17.88 -8.09
CA THR A 151 33.13 18.14 -6.65
C THR A 151 34.53 17.71 -6.17
N LEU A 152 35.18 16.78 -6.86
CA LEU A 152 36.57 16.35 -6.69
C LEU A 152 37.56 17.24 -7.47
N GLY A 153 37.11 18.43 -7.91
CA GLY A 153 37.95 19.45 -8.54
C GLY A 153 38.98 20.01 -7.56
N PHE A 154 40.06 19.26 -7.31
CA PHE A 154 41.19 19.51 -6.40
C PHE A 154 40.79 20.26 -5.13
N HIS A 155 40.73 19.54 -4.00
CA HIS A 155 40.51 20.11 -2.66
C HIS A 155 41.22 21.47 -2.53
N PRO A 156 40.59 22.54 -2.02
CA PRO A 156 41.11 23.92 -2.07
C PRO A 156 42.55 24.07 -1.57
N VAL A 157 42.97 23.17 -0.67
CA VAL A 157 44.34 23.04 -0.15
C VAL A 157 45.36 22.65 -1.23
N ILE A 158 45.03 21.74 -2.14
CA ILE A 158 45.92 21.31 -3.24
C ILE A 158 46.12 22.47 -4.22
N LYS A 159 45.07 23.24 -4.53
CA LYS A 159 45.20 24.47 -5.35
C LYS A 159 46.11 25.50 -4.69
N LEU A 160 46.02 25.67 -3.36
CA LEU A 160 46.92 26.54 -2.61
C LEU A 160 48.37 26.06 -2.64
N ILE A 161 48.61 24.76 -2.48
CA ILE A 161 49.96 24.17 -2.53
C ILE A 161 50.59 24.40 -3.91
N ILE A 162 49.85 24.14 -4.99
CA ILE A 162 50.34 24.34 -6.37
C ILE A 162 50.62 25.82 -6.65
N ALA A 163 49.75 26.73 -6.19
CA ALA A 163 49.98 28.16 -6.34
C ALA A 163 51.24 28.61 -5.58
N PHE A 164 51.41 28.16 -4.33
CA PHE A 164 52.56 28.51 -3.50
C PHE A 164 53.88 28.02 -4.12
N THR A 165 53.95 26.77 -4.59
CA THR A 165 55.19 26.23 -5.18
C THR A 165 55.59 26.98 -6.45
N LEU A 166 54.62 27.38 -7.29
CA LEU A 166 54.89 28.21 -8.47
C LEU A 166 55.41 29.60 -8.09
N THR A 167 54.83 30.24 -7.06
CA THR A 167 55.33 31.55 -6.62
C THR A 167 56.75 31.48 -6.06
N VAL A 168 57.09 30.43 -5.32
CA VAL A 168 58.45 30.24 -4.78
C VAL A 168 59.45 30.00 -5.91
N LEU A 169 59.11 29.21 -6.93
CA LEU A 169 59.97 29.00 -8.11
C LEU A 169 60.22 30.30 -8.90
N ILE A 170 59.20 31.15 -9.04
CA ILE A 170 59.36 32.44 -9.71
C ILE A 170 60.26 33.38 -8.89
N LEU A 171 60.10 33.39 -7.56
CA LEU A 171 60.95 34.21 -6.70
C LEU A 171 62.40 33.73 -6.68
N THR A 172 62.65 32.42 -6.63
CA THR A 172 64.01 31.88 -6.65
C THR A 172 64.71 32.15 -7.97
N THR A 173 64.01 32.01 -9.10
CA THR A 173 64.54 32.38 -10.41
C THR A 173 64.84 33.88 -10.51
N PHE A 174 63.96 34.74 -9.99
CA PHE A 174 64.20 36.19 -9.97
C PHE A 174 65.41 36.58 -9.12
N VAL A 175 65.58 35.96 -7.95
CA VAL A 175 66.75 36.20 -7.08
C VAL A 175 68.04 35.71 -7.73
N LEU A 176 68.04 34.54 -8.37
CA LEU A 176 69.22 34.03 -9.09
C LEU A 176 69.62 34.91 -10.27
N ILE A 177 68.64 35.46 -11.01
CA ILE A 177 68.91 36.43 -12.08
C ILE A 177 69.47 37.73 -11.50
N SER A 178 68.96 38.19 -10.35
CA SER A 178 69.40 39.43 -9.70
C SER A 178 70.79 39.33 -9.05
N LEU A 179 71.27 38.13 -8.72
CA LEU A 179 72.62 37.89 -8.18
C LEU A 179 73.68 37.64 -9.25
N ASN A 180 73.28 37.24 -10.47
CA ASN A 180 74.18 36.96 -11.60
C ASN A 180 74.34 38.15 -12.57
N VAL A 181 73.85 39.34 -12.18
CA VAL A 181 74.06 40.65 -12.84
C VAL A 181 74.84 41.53 -11.89
#